data_AF-D7PCG3-F1
#
_entry.id   AF-D7PCG3-F1
#
_cell.length_a   1.000
_cell.length_b   1.000
_cell.length_c   1.000
_cell.angle_alpha   90.00
_cell.angle_beta   90.00
_cell.angle_gamma   90.00
#
_symmetry.space_group_name_H-M   'P 1'
#
loop_
_entity.id
_entity.type
_entity.pdbx_description
1 polymer ?
#
loop_
_entity_poly.entity_id
_entity_poly.type
_entity_poly.pdbx_seq_one_letter_code
_entity_poly.pdbx_strand_id
1 'polypeptide(L)' 'MFYKNVVSGAILTEKEYAELVKRDAENLWELLDEQEKEDFGSIDNYEKHLNEASTPDSDFILVNAQGEKYIHGEW' A
#
# COMPACT_ATOMS: atom_id res chain seq x y z
N MET A 1 12.24 3.91 4.95
CA MET A 1 11.20 4.30 5.94
C MET A 1 10.53 3.04 6.50
N PHE A 2 9.77 3.09 7.60
CA PHE A 2 9.03 1.93 8.12
C PHE A 2 7.53 2.24 8.17
N TYR A 3 6.72 1.21 7.89
CA TYR A 3 5.26 1.29 7.87
C TYR A 3 4.70 0.33 8.89
N LYS A 4 3.87 0.81 9.81
CA LYS A 4 3.20 -0.02 10.80
C LYS A 4 1.74 -0.20 10.41
N ASN A 5 1.31 -1.46 10.31
CA ASN A 5 -0.10 -1.79 10.15
C ASN A 5 -0.85 -1.45 11.45
N VAL A 6 -1.91 -0.65 11.37
CA VAL A 6 -2.67 -0.17 12.54
C VAL A 6 -3.50 -1.27 13.20
N VAL A 7 -3.89 -2.29 12.44
CA VAL A 7 -4.74 -3.40 12.91
C VAL A 7 -3.91 -4.49 13.57
N SER A 8 -2.87 -4.97 12.90
CA SER A 8 -2.02 -6.07 13.38
C SER A 8 -0.82 -5.62 14.21
N GLY A 9 -0.43 -4.34 14.10
CA GLY A 9 0.76 -3.81 14.75
C GLY A 9 2.08 -4.21 14.09
N ALA A 10 2.04 -4.96 12.98
CA ALA A 10 3.22 -5.38 12.23
C ALA A 10 3.98 -4.18 11.66
N ILE A 11 5.31 -4.18 11.77
CA ILE A 11 6.18 -3.13 11.22
C ILE A 11 6.88 -3.72 10.02
N LEU A 12 6.72 -3.07 8.88
CA LEU A 12 7.31 -3.43 7.60
C LEU A 12 8.36 -2.40 7.23
N THR A 13 9.44 -2.86 6.62
CA THR A 13 10.32 -1.98 5.86
C THR A 13 9.57 -1.42 4.65
N GLU A 14 10.03 -0.30 4.11
CA GLU A 14 9.54 0.26 2.84
C GLU A 14 9.52 -0.76 1.71
N LYS A 15 10.51 -1.66 1.64
CA LYS A 15 10.55 -2.73 0.65
C LYS A 15 9.43 -3.75 0.88
N GLU A 16 9.27 -4.23 2.10
CA GLU A 16 8.21 -5.21 2.43
C GLU A 16 6.82 -4.62 2.23
N TYR A 17 6.63 -3.34 2.57
CA TYR A 17 5.39 -2.62 2.31
C TYR A 17 5.12 -2.51 0.80
N ALA A 18 6.11 -2.13 -0.01
CA ALA A 18 5.95 -2.08 -1.46
C ALA A 18 5.64 -3.46 -2.07
N GLU A 19 6.27 -4.52 -1.58
CA GLU A 19 5.99 -5.91 -2.00
C GLU A 19 4.56 -6.34 -1.60
N LEU A 20 4.08 -5.91 -0.43
CA LEU A 20 2.72 -6.18 0.03
C LEU A 20 1.68 -5.46 -0.83
N VAL A 21 1.85 -4.15 -1.04
CA VAL A 21 0.96 -3.33 -1.88
C VAL A 21 0.89 -3.89 -3.29
N LYS A 22 2.04 -4.27 -3.87
CA LYS A 22 2.08 -4.88 -5.19
C LYS A 22 1.29 -6.18 -5.25
N ARG A 23 1.51 -7.08 -4.28
CA ARG A 23 0.79 -8.35 -4.22
C ARG A 23 -0.72 -8.14 -4.08
N ASP A 24 -1.16 -7.18 -3.25
CA ASP A 24 -2.58 -6.89 -3.11
C ASP A 24 -3.16 -6.27 -4.38
N ALA A 25 -2.42 -5.43 -5.10
CA ALA A 25 -2.84 -4.94 -6.41
C ALA A 25 -2.99 -6.07 -7.45
N GLU A 26 -2.06 -7.02 -7.49
CA GLU A 26 -2.15 -8.22 -8.33
C GLU A 26 -3.38 -9.08 -7.96
N ASN A 27 -3.60 -9.33 -6.68
CA ASN A 27 -4.77 -10.08 -6.21
C ASN A 27 -6.08 -9.38 -6.58
N LEU A 28 -6.17 -8.07 -6.37
CA LEU A 28 -7.34 -7.27 -6.71
C LEU A 28 -7.58 -7.27 -8.23
N TRP A 29 -6.52 -7.17 -9.03
CA TRP A 29 -6.60 -7.29 -10.48
C TRP A 29 -7.15 -8.65 -10.91
N GLU A 30 -6.74 -9.74 -10.27
CA GLU A 30 -7.28 -11.08 -10.58
C GLU A 30 -8.78 -11.20 -10.30
N LEU A 31 -9.29 -10.47 -9.30
CA LEU A 31 -10.70 -10.43 -8.94
C LEU A 31 -11.57 -9.61 -9.91
N LEU A 32 -10.98 -8.72 -10.70
CA LEU A 32 -11.70 -7.96 -11.71
C LEU A 32 -12.19 -8.87 -12.85
N ASP A 33 -13.36 -8.55 -13.41
CA ASP A 33 -13.84 -9.20 -14.62
C ASP A 33 -13.11 -8.70 -15.88
N GLU A 34 -13.34 -9.34 -17.04
CA GLU A 34 -12.68 -8.98 -18.30
C GLU A 34 -13.00 -7.56 -18.75
N GLN A 35 -14.22 -7.07 -18.46
CA GLN A 35 -14.65 -5.73 -18.86
C GLN A 35 -13.96 -4.67 -18.00
N GLU A 36 -13.88 -4.90 -16.69
CA GLU A 36 -13.10 -4.05 -15.78
C GLU A 36 -11.61 -4.03 -16.16
N LYS A 37 -11.04 -5.19 -16.54
CA LYS A 37 -9.65 -5.27 -17.02
C LYS A 37 -9.45 -4.52 -18.33
N GLU A 38 -10.40 -4.56 -19.26
CA GLU A 38 -10.37 -3.75 -20.48
C GLU A 38 -10.43 -2.25 -20.17
N ASP A 39 -11.26 -1.83 -19.23
CA ASP A 39 -11.40 -0.41 -18.84
C ASP A 39 -10.09 0.17 -18.29
N PHE A 40 -9.33 -0.62 -17.51
CA PHE A 40 -8.00 -0.23 -17.05
C PHE A 40 -6.90 -0.45 -18.10
N GLY A 41 -7.09 -1.39 -19.01
CA GLY A 41 -6.20 -1.73 -20.13
C GLY A 41 -4.92 -2.48 -19.75
N SER A 42 -4.39 -2.28 -18.54
CA SER A 42 -3.25 -3.03 -18.01
C SER A 42 -3.22 -3.02 -16.49
N ILE A 43 -2.52 -4.01 -15.92
CA ILE A 43 -2.26 -4.07 -14.48
C ILE A 43 -1.42 -2.87 -14.01
N ASP A 44 -0.47 -2.36 -14.80
CA ASP A 44 0.31 -1.17 -14.44
C ASP A 44 -0.58 0.07 -14.26
N ASN A 45 -1.61 0.23 -15.10
CA ASN A 45 -2.57 1.33 -14.97
C ASN A 45 -3.44 1.14 -13.73
N TYR A 46 -3.83 -0.10 -13.42
CA TYR A 46 -4.60 -0.43 -12.23
C TYR A 46 -3.79 -0.20 -10.95
N GLU A 47 -2.53 -0.64 -10.91
CA GLU A 47 -1.59 -0.35 -9.81
C GLU A 47 -1.42 1.16 -9.61
N LYS A 48 -1.31 1.93 -10.69
CA LYS A 48 -1.25 3.40 -10.61
C LYS A 48 -2.55 3.98 -10.06
N HIS A 49 -3.70 3.50 -10.51
CA HIS A 49 -5.00 3.91 -10.01
C HIS A 49 -5.15 3.61 -8.51
N LEU A 50 -4.74 2.41 -8.07
CA LEU A 50 -4.74 2.04 -6.66
C LEU A 50 -3.80 2.92 -5.86
N ASN A 51 -2.60 3.22 -6.33
CA ASN A 51 -1.67 4.10 -5.63
C ASN A 51 -2.16 5.56 -5.55
N GLU A 52 -2.81 6.06 -6.60
CA GLU A 52 -3.42 7.40 -6.62
C GLU A 52 -4.66 7.47 -5.71
N ALA A 53 -5.51 6.44 -5.72
CA ALA A 53 -6.69 6.35 -4.87
C ALA A 53 -6.36 6.03 -3.40
N SER A 54 -5.27 5.32 -3.13
CA SER A 54 -4.85 4.88 -1.78
C SER A 54 -4.01 5.94 -1.05
N THR A 55 -4.25 7.22 -1.31
CA THR A 55 -3.70 8.28 -0.48
C THR A 55 -4.63 8.58 0.71
N PRO A 56 -4.17 8.42 1.97
CA PRO A 56 -3.19 7.48 2.50
C PRO A 56 -3.87 6.16 2.92
N ASP A 57 -3.21 5.05 2.63
CA ASP A 57 -3.50 3.69 3.11
C ASP A 57 -3.88 3.72 4.60
N SER A 58 -5.20 3.71 4.87
CA SER A 58 -5.72 3.99 6.22
C SER A 58 -5.25 2.94 7.24
N ASP A 59 -4.77 1.79 6.74
CA ASP A 59 -4.31 0.69 7.54
C ASP A 59 -2.81 0.77 7.88
N PHE A 60 -2.04 1.70 7.30
CA PHE A 60 -0.60 1.83 7.56
C PHE A 60 -0.18 3.25 7.94
N ILE A 61 0.65 3.35 8.98
CA ILE A 61 1.23 4.62 9.42
C ILE A 61 2.75 4.59 9.33
N LEU A 62 3.34 5.74 8.98
CA LEU A 62 4.79 5.91 8.97
C LEU A 62 5.34 5.89 10.40
N VAL A 63 6.31 5.03 10.66
CA VAL A 63 6.99 4.86 11.95
C VAL A 63 8.51 4.87 11.80
N ASN A 64 9.23 5.04 12.90
CA ASN A 64 10.67 4.78 12.96
C ASN A 64 10.98 3.28 13.12
N ALA A 65 12.26 2.91 13.18
CA ALA A 65 12.70 1.51 13.34
C ALA A 65 12.25 0.88 14.67
N GLN A 66 11.90 1.70 15.67
CA GLN A 66 11.37 1.27 16.96
C GLN A 66 9.83 1.16 16.96
N GLY A 67 9.15 1.49 15.86
CA GLY A 67 7.70 1.45 15.74
C GLY A 67 6.97 2.66 16.31
N GLU A 68 7.70 3.73 16.65
CA GLU A 68 7.14 4.99 17.12
C GLU A 68 6.68 5.82 15.93
N LYS A 69 5.51 6.46 16.04
CA LYS A 69 4.91 7.24 14.97
C LYS A 69 5.83 8.37 14.56
N TYR A 70 6.09 8.51 13.26
CA TYR A 70 6.85 9.64 12.76
C TYR A 70 5.98 10.90 12.87
N ILE A 71 6.17 11.68 13.94
CA ILE A 71 5.57 13.01 14.07
C ILE A 71 6.56 13.97 13.45
N HIS A 72 6.21 14.53 12.28
CA HIS A 72 7.00 15.59 11.65
C HIS A 72 7.02 16.79 12.62
N GLY A 73 8.07 16.92 13.43
CA GLY A 73 7.96 17.72 14.64
C GLY A 73 9.24 17.97 15.40
N GLU A 74 9.64 17.09 16.32
CA GLU A 74 10.59 17.47 17.37
C GLU A 74 11.51 16.31 17.74
N TRP A 75 12.82 16.59 17.73
CA TRP A 75 13.88 15.84 18.42
C TRP A 75 14.18 16.55 19.74
#